data_AF-A0AAV1GS82-F1
#
_entry.id   AF-A0AAV1GS82-F1
#
_cell.length_a   1.000
_cell.length_b   1.000
_cell.length_c   1.000
_cell.angle_alpha   90.00
_cell.angle_beta   90.00
_cell.angle_gamma   90.00
#
_symmetry.space_group_name_H-M   'P 1'
#
loop_
_entity.id
_entity.type
_entity.pdbx_description
1 polymer ?
#
loop_
_entity_poly.entity_id
_entity_poly.type
_entity_poly.pdbx_seq_one_letter_code
_entity_poly.pdbx_strand_id
1 'polypeptide(L)'
;MSLDKAELCDSLLTWLQTFQVPSCNSKRDLTSGVAIAHVLHRIDPSWFNETWLGRIKEESEANWRLKVSNLKKILKSMLEYYHDVLGHQVSDAHLPDVNLIGEMNDVTELGKLVQLVLGCAVSCEKKQEQIQQIMTLEESVQHVVMTAIQELLSKEPSSEPGSPETYGDFDYQSRKYYFLSEEADEKEDLSHRCRDLEHQLSLALEEKSSLQAETRSLKEKLSRFDASTTAITGKKLLLLQSQMEQLQEENYRLENSRDDMRVRGEILEREVTELQQRNEELTSLAQEAQNLKDEMDILRHSSDRVNQLEALVETYKRKLEDLGDLRRQVRLLEERNTVYMQRTCELEEELRRANAVRNQLDTYKRQAHELHTKHSAEAMKAEKWQFEYKNLHDKFDALLKEKERLISERDTLRETNDELRCAQVQQRCLSGAGGLCDSDVTVGNLAAEIMPTELKETVVRLQSENKMLCVQEEAFRQKLVAVQAELEEAQRSKNALETQNRLNEQQISDLRAQVEELQRALQEQDSKTEDVIVFTEEKA
;
A
#
# COMPACT_ATOMS: atom_id res chain seq x y z
N MET A 1 -23.09 -39.23 -16.55
CA MET A 1 -22.91 -38.82 -17.97
C MET A 1 -22.91 -37.30 -17.99
N SER A 2 -22.17 -36.62 -18.87
CA SER A 2 -22.34 -35.17 -19.04
C SER A 2 -23.75 -34.92 -19.58
N LEU A 3 -24.50 -33.99 -18.98
CA LEU A 3 -25.64 -33.38 -19.66
C LEU A 3 -25.14 -32.66 -20.93
N ASP A 4 -26.02 -32.50 -21.91
CA ASP A 4 -25.81 -31.47 -22.92
C ASP A 4 -26.04 -30.10 -22.25
N LYS A 5 -25.01 -29.24 -22.29
CA LYS A 5 -25.03 -27.94 -21.63
C LYS A 5 -26.01 -26.96 -22.32
N ALA A 6 -26.44 -27.26 -23.55
CA ALA A 6 -27.54 -26.55 -24.20
C ALA A 6 -28.91 -26.90 -23.59
N GLU A 7 -29.17 -28.20 -23.38
CA GLU A 7 -30.41 -28.77 -22.80
C GLU A 7 -30.62 -28.32 -21.34
N LEU A 8 -29.52 -28.24 -20.58
CA LEU A 8 -29.49 -27.62 -19.25
C LEU A 8 -30.06 -26.18 -19.30
N CYS A 9 -29.57 -25.35 -20.22
CA CYS A 9 -30.01 -23.95 -20.31
C CYS A 9 -31.47 -23.80 -20.80
N ASP A 10 -31.99 -24.69 -21.65
CA ASP A 10 -33.42 -24.66 -22.06
C ASP A 10 -34.35 -25.08 -20.90
N SER A 11 -33.98 -26.13 -20.16
CA SER A 11 -34.73 -26.60 -18.99
C SER A 11 -34.75 -25.54 -17.88
N LEU A 12 -33.59 -24.92 -17.60
CA LEU A 12 -33.47 -23.83 -16.63
C LEU A 12 -34.20 -22.55 -17.05
N LEU A 13 -34.25 -22.22 -18.34
CA LEU A 13 -35.07 -21.11 -18.85
C LEU A 13 -36.57 -21.39 -18.62
N THR A 14 -37.01 -22.62 -18.85
CA THR A 14 -38.40 -23.05 -18.62
C THR A 14 -38.79 -22.93 -17.13
N TRP A 15 -37.87 -23.27 -16.22
CA TRP A 15 -38.05 -23.01 -14.78
C TRP A 15 -38.09 -21.51 -14.46
N LEU A 16 -37.16 -20.68 -14.97
CA LEU A 16 -37.15 -19.23 -14.75
C LEU A 16 -38.46 -18.54 -15.20
N GLN A 17 -39.06 -19.00 -16.30
CA GLN A 17 -40.32 -18.45 -16.82
C GLN A 17 -41.48 -18.58 -15.84
N THR A 18 -41.46 -19.56 -14.93
CA THR A 18 -42.49 -19.71 -13.89
C THR A 18 -42.54 -18.52 -12.92
N PHE A 19 -41.48 -17.73 -12.80
CA PHE A 19 -41.46 -16.51 -11.98
C PHE A 19 -42.23 -15.34 -12.61
N GLN A 20 -42.66 -15.41 -13.87
CA GLN A 20 -43.43 -14.35 -14.54
C GLN A 20 -42.77 -12.96 -14.41
N VAL A 21 -41.49 -12.90 -14.79
CA VAL A 21 -40.62 -11.71 -14.72
C VAL A 21 -40.51 -11.05 -16.11
N PRO A 22 -40.44 -9.70 -16.21
CA PRO A 22 -40.25 -9.01 -17.49
C PRO A 22 -39.00 -9.49 -18.24
N SER A 23 -39.11 -9.63 -19.56
CA SER A 23 -38.00 -10.02 -20.45
C SER A 23 -37.31 -11.33 -20.04
N CYS A 24 -38.12 -12.39 -19.83
CA CYS A 24 -37.65 -13.74 -19.50
C CYS A 24 -38.05 -14.78 -20.58
N ASN A 25 -38.36 -14.34 -21.80
CA ASN A 25 -38.97 -15.17 -22.85
C ASN A 25 -37.93 -15.92 -23.69
N SER A 26 -36.70 -15.39 -23.80
CA SER A 26 -35.61 -16.04 -24.54
C SER A 26 -34.28 -16.02 -23.80
N LYS A 27 -33.38 -16.94 -24.17
CA LYS A 27 -31.97 -16.99 -23.73
C LYS A 27 -31.25 -15.64 -23.92
N ARG A 28 -31.60 -14.85 -24.95
CA ARG A 28 -30.98 -13.54 -25.19
C ARG A 28 -31.39 -12.50 -24.16
N ASP A 29 -32.65 -12.52 -23.72
CA ASP A 29 -33.19 -11.55 -22.77
C ASP A 29 -32.42 -11.62 -21.44
N LEU A 30 -32.12 -12.84 -20.98
CA LEU A 30 -31.36 -13.12 -19.76
C LEU A 30 -29.93 -12.54 -19.78
N THR A 31 -29.29 -12.42 -20.96
CA THR A 31 -27.93 -11.86 -21.08
C THR A 31 -27.81 -10.42 -20.60
N SER A 32 -28.93 -9.69 -20.46
CA SER A 32 -28.97 -8.35 -19.87
C SER A 32 -28.67 -8.33 -18.35
N GLY A 33 -28.84 -9.48 -17.68
CA GLY A 33 -28.90 -9.62 -16.23
C GLY A 33 -30.20 -9.13 -15.59
N VAL A 34 -31.03 -8.34 -16.30
CA VAL A 34 -32.21 -7.66 -15.74
C VAL A 34 -33.23 -8.67 -15.20
N ALA A 35 -33.66 -9.62 -16.04
CA ALA A 35 -34.60 -10.66 -15.62
C ALA A 35 -34.04 -11.53 -14.48
N ILE A 36 -32.75 -11.87 -14.51
CA ILE A 36 -32.09 -12.64 -13.45
C ILE A 36 -32.14 -11.88 -12.12
N ALA A 37 -31.90 -10.56 -12.12
CA ALA A 37 -31.97 -9.74 -10.91
C ALA A 37 -33.41 -9.64 -10.36
N HIS A 38 -34.41 -9.48 -11.24
CA HIS A 38 -35.82 -9.51 -10.83
C HIS A 38 -36.26 -10.87 -10.28
N VAL A 39 -35.69 -11.98 -10.76
CA VAL A 39 -35.92 -13.33 -10.19
C VAL A 39 -35.26 -13.47 -8.81
N LEU A 40 -34.00 -13.06 -8.66
CA LEU A 40 -33.30 -13.09 -7.37
C LEU A 40 -34.02 -12.25 -6.30
N HIS A 41 -34.55 -11.07 -6.67
CA HIS A 41 -35.40 -10.26 -5.80
C HIS A 41 -36.68 -10.99 -5.34
N ARG A 42 -37.24 -11.90 -6.15
CA ARG A 42 -38.40 -12.73 -5.73
C ARG A 42 -38.01 -13.95 -4.90
N ILE A 43 -36.81 -14.50 -5.10
CA ILE A 43 -36.28 -15.63 -4.32
C ILE A 43 -36.05 -15.20 -2.86
N ASP A 44 -35.34 -14.09 -2.65
CA ASP A 44 -35.18 -13.46 -1.34
C ASP A 44 -35.18 -11.92 -1.44
N PRO A 45 -36.32 -11.27 -1.15
CA PRO A 45 -36.43 -9.81 -1.11
C PRO A 45 -35.61 -9.15 0.00
N SER A 46 -35.14 -9.89 1.02
CA SER A 46 -34.38 -9.33 2.13
C SER A 46 -32.93 -9.05 1.73
N TRP A 47 -32.25 -10.04 1.14
CA TRP A 47 -30.91 -9.90 0.58
C TRP A 47 -30.93 -9.11 -0.73
N PHE A 48 -31.68 -9.58 -1.73
CA PHE A 48 -31.75 -8.99 -3.07
C PHE A 48 -32.75 -7.82 -3.13
N ASN A 49 -32.73 -6.94 -2.13
CA ASN A 49 -33.70 -5.86 -1.94
C ASN A 49 -33.70 -4.79 -3.05
N GLU A 50 -34.71 -3.90 -3.04
CA GLU A 50 -34.89 -2.83 -4.03
C GLU A 50 -33.64 -1.94 -4.22
N THR A 51 -32.85 -1.70 -3.17
CA THR A 51 -31.64 -0.87 -3.23
C THR A 51 -30.46 -1.57 -3.91
N TRP A 52 -30.50 -2.90 -4.01
CA TRP A 52 -29.61 -3.72 -4.84
C TRP A 52 -30.14 -3.80 -6.28
N LEU A 53 -31.42 -4.08 -6.44
CA LEU A 53 -32.08 -4.20 -7.75
C LEU A 53 -31.92 -2.91 -8.58
N GLY A 54 -32.11 -1.74 -7.97
CA GLY A 54 -31.90 -0.42 -8.60
C GLY A 54 -30.45 -0.10 -9.01
N ARG A 55 -29.47 -0.98 -8.72
CA ARG A 55 -28.09 -0.88 -9.24
C ARG A 55 -27.93 -1.58 -10.59
N ILE A 56 -28.88 -2.44 -10.96
CA ILE A 56 -28.97 -3.09 -12.26
C ILE A 56 -29.65 -2.10 -13.22
N LYS A 57 -29.02 -1.85 -14.38
CA LYS A 57 -29.54 -0.87 -15.34
C LYS A 57 -30.30 -1.54 -16.46
N GLU A 58 -31.50 -1.06 -16.74
CA GLU A 58 -32.28 -1.38 -17.93
C GLU A 58 -31.94 -0.37 -19.05
N GLU A 59 -31.34 -0.86 -20.14
CA GLU A 59 -30.84 -0.06 -21.27
C GLU A 59 -30.84 -0.96 -22.54
N SER A 60 -30.87 -0.37 -23.74
CA SER A 60 -31.08 -1.10 -24.99
C SER A 60 -30.04 -2.20 -25.30
N GLU A 61 -30.51 -3.29 -25.91
CA GLU A 61 -29.87 -4.61 -26.05
C GLU A 61 -28.41 -4.65 -26.54
N ALA A 62 -27.94 -3.61 -27.25
CA ALA A 62 -26.64 -3.58 -27.92
C ALA A 62 -25.44 -3.29 -26.98
N ASN A 63 -25.66 -2.77 -25.76
CA ASN A 63 -24.56 -2.36 -24.88
C ASN A 63 -23.97 -3.53 -24.08
N TRP A 64 -23.17 -4.38 -24.75
CA TRP A 64 -22.54 -5.55 -24.11
C TRP A 64 -21.71 -5.20 -22.86
N ARG A 65 -21.06 -4.03 -22.81
CA ARG A 65 -20.31 -3.59 -21.62
C ARG A 65 -21.22 -3.39 -20.41
N LEU A 66 -22.46 -2.95 -20.64
CA LEU A 66 -23.44 -2.84 -19.59
C LEU A 66 -24.02 -4.20 -19.19
N LYS A 67 -24.24 -5.12 -20.14
CA LYS A 67 -24.58 -6.52 -19.84
C LYS A 67 -23.56 -7.12 -18.87
N VAL A 68 -22.27 -7.10 -19.24
CA VAL A 68 -21.16 -7.58 -18.40
C VAL A 68 -21.11 -6.86 -17.05
N SER A 69 -21.39 -5.54 -17.00
CA SER A 69 -21.45 -4.78 -15.74
C SER A 69 -22.61 -5.20 -14.82
N ASN A 70 -23.80 -5.48 -15.37
CA ASN A 70 -24.94 -6.00 -14.61
C ASN A 70 -24.66 -7.42 -14.12
N LEU A 71 -24.22 -8.32 -15.02
CA LEU A 71 -23.89 -9.71 -14.70
C LEU A 71 -22.79 -9.82 -13.63
N LYS A 72 -21.78 -8.93 -13.62
CA LYS A 72 -20.76 -8.87 -12.57
C LYS A 72 -21.31 -8.46 -11.20
N LYS A 73 -22.32 -7.58 -11.12
CA LYS A 73 -23.01 -7.25 -9.85
C LYS A 73 -23.84 -8.43 -9.36
N ILE A 74 -24.53 -9.10 -10.28
CA ILE A 74 -25.39 -10.25 -10.02
C ILE A 74 -24.57 -11.42 -9.48
N LEU A 75 -23.57 -11.88 -10.24
CA LEU A 75 -22.68 -12.96 -9.81
C LEU A 75 -22.00 -12.63 -8.48
N LYS A 76 -21.52 -11.39 -8.30
CA LYS A 76 -20.93 -10.97 -7.02
C LYS A 76 -21.90 -11.16 -5.85
N SER A 77 -23.11 -10.58 -5.90
CA SER A 77 -24.04 -10.65 -4.77
C SER A 77 -24.71 -12.01 -4.60
N MET A 78 -24.69 -12.87 -5.62
CA MET A 78 -25.00 -14.28 -5.48
C MET A 78 -23.89 -15.03 -4.74
N LEU A 79 -22.61 -14.81 -5.06
CA LEU A 79 -21.50 -15.43 -4.34
C LEU A 79 -21.40 -14.95 -2.89
N GLU A 80 -21.69 -13.67 -2.62
CA GLU A 80 -21.87 -13.14 -1.26
C GLU A 80 -23.03 -13.87 -0.55
N TYR A 81 -24.20 -14.07 -1.19
CA TYR A 81 -25.32 -14.84 -0.62
C TYR A 81 -24.97 -16.32 -0.32
N TYR A 82 -24.25 -16.97 -1.24
CA TYR A 82 -23.78 -18.36 -1.06
C TYR A 82 -22.87 -18.50 0.17
N HIS A 83 -21.95 -17.55 0.37
CA HIS A 83 -21.03 -17.55 1.50
C HIS A 83 -21.72 -17.15 2.81
N ASP A 84 -22.37 -15.97 2.84
CA ASP A 84 -22.84 -15.32 4.05
C ASP A 84 -24.19 -15.87 4.56
N VAL A 85 -25.08 -16.29 3.66
CA VAL A 85 -26.45 -16.75 4.01
C VAL A 85 -26.57 -18.27 3.91
N LEU A 86 -26.06 -18.87 2.83
CA LEU A 86 -26.16 -20.33 2.65
C LEU A 86 -25.03 -21.11 3.34
N GLY A 87 -23.90 -20.49 3.66
CA GLY A 87 -22.73 -21.16 4.24
C GLY A 87 -22.06 -22.19 3.30
N HIS A 88 -22.27 -22.07 1.99
CA HIS A 88 -21.76 -22.99 0.97
C HIS A 88 -20.78 -22.26 0.03
N GLN A 89 -19.60 -22.84 -0.19
CA GLN A 89 -18.66 -22.32 -1.19
C GLN A 89 -18.95 -22.96 -2.56
N VAL A 90 -19.13 -22.13 -3.58
CA VAL A 90 -19.29 -22.57 -4.98
C VAL A 90 -17.93 -23.02 -5.53
N SER A 91 -17.86 -24.24 -6.05
CA SER A 91 -16.67 -24.78 -6.73
C SER A 91 -16.37 -24.03 -8.03
N ASP A 92 -15.09 -23.80 -8.35
CA ASP A 92 -14.65 -23.00 -9.51
C ASP A 92 -15.20 -23.53 -10.85
N ALA A 93 -15.48 -24.83 -10.96
CA ALA A 93 -16.10 -25.44 -12.13
C ALA A 93 -17.50 -24.88 -12.46
N HIS A 94 -18.24 -24.44 -11.43
CA HIS A 94 -19.59 -23.89 -11.52
C HIS A 94 -19.62 -22.36 -11.69
N LEU A 95 -18.48 -21.69 -11.64
CA LEU A 95 -18.41 -20.24 -11.87
C LEU A 95 -18.65 -19.90 -13.37
N PRO A 96 -19.58 -18.99 -13.68
CA PRO A 96 -19.86 -18.57 -15.04
C PRO A 96 -18.97 -17.41 -15.50
N ASP A 97 -18.39 -17.50 -16.70
CA ASP A 97 -17.74 -16.36 -17.34
C ASP A 97 -18.77 -15.36 -17.89
N VAL A 98 -19.12 -14.41 -17.04
CA VAL A 98 -20.01 -13.28 -17.33
C VAL A 98 -19.53 -12.37 -18.49
N ASN A 99 -18.27 -12.45 -18.91
CA ASN A 99 -17.80 -11.77 -20.12
C ASN A 99 -18.29 -12.52 -21.37
N LEU A 100 -18.17 -13.85 -21.42
CA LEU A 100 -18.69 -14.69 -22.51
C LEU A 100 -20.22 -14.58 -22.65
N ILE A 101 -20.95 -14.52 -21.54
CA ILE A 101 -22.40 -14.27 -21.55
C ILE A 101 -22.72 -12.89 -22.16
N GLY A 102 -22.01 -11.84 -21.76
CA GLY A 102 -22.32 -10.46 -22.18
C GLY A 102 -21.85 -10.12 -23.60
N GLU A 103 -20.69 -10.62 -24.02
CA GLU A 103 -20.08 -10.35 -25.33
C GLU A 103 -20.54 -11.33 -26.41
N MET A 104 -20.46 -12.64 -26.12
CA MET A 104 -20.75 -13.71 -27.09
C MET A 104 -22.17 -14.24 -27.02
N ASN A 105 -22.91 -13.96 -25.93
CA ASN A 105 -24.22 -14.56 -25.61
C ASN A 105 -24.10 -16.09 -25.44
N ASP A 106 -23.02 -16.54 -24.79
CA ASP A 106 -22.73 -17.96 -24.59
C ASP A 106 -23.81 -18.65 -23.73
N VAL A 107 -24.38 -19.73 -24.27
CA VAL A 107 -25.50 -20.48 -23.68
C VAL A 107 -25.03 -21.42 -22.56
N THR A 108 -23.78 -21.89 -22.60
CA THR A 108 -23.20 -22.77 -21.57
C THR A 108 -22.92 -21.98 -20.29
N GLU A 109 -22.28 -20.82 -20.42
CA GLU A 109 -21.98 -19.96 -19.28
C GLU A 109 -23.25 -19.30 -18.72
N LEU A 110 -24.24 -19.01 -19.59
CA LEU A 110 -25.58 -18.62 -19.14
C LEU A 110 -26.27 -19.74 -18.36
N GLY A 111 -26.16 -21.00 -18.82
CA GLY A 111 -26.67 -22.18 -18.12
C GLY A 111 -26.13 -22.28 -16.69
N LYS A 112 -24.80 -22.20 -16.51
CA LYS A 112 -24.16 -22.13 -15.18
C LYS A 112 -24.70 -20.98 -14.32
N LEU A 113 -24.82 -19.77 -14.89
CA LEU A 113 -25.31 -18.61 -14.13
C LEU A 113 -26.73 -18.84 -13.62
N VAL A 114 -27.62 -19.44 -14.43
CA VAL A 114 -28.98 -19.79 -13.99
C VAL A 114 -28.99 -20.98 -13.03
N GLN A 115 -28.07 -21.93 -13.16
CA GLN A 115 -27.89 -23.03 -12.20
C GLN A 115 -27.55 -22.49 -10.79
N LEU A 116 -26.72 -21.45 -10.69
CA LEU A 116 -26.49 -20.73 -9.43
C LEU A 116 -27.76 -20.02 -8.92
N VAL A 117 -28.63 -19.47 -9.79
CA VAL A 117 -29.92 -18.87 -9.38
C VAL A 117 -30.87 -19.94 -8.83
N LEU A 118 -30.92 -21.12 -9.46
CA LEU A 118 -31.68 -22.29 -9.01
C LEU A 118 -31.18 -22.77 -7.63
N GLY A 119 -29.86 -22.85 -7.44
CA GLY A 119 -29.27 -23.19 -6.16
C GLY A 119 -29.61 -22.19 -5.05
N CYS A 120 -29.67 -20.88 -5.33
CA CYS A 120 -30.22 -19.89 -4.40
C CYS A 120 -31.70 -20.18 -4.06
N ALA A 121 -32.52 -20.49 -5.07
CA ALA A 121 -33.96 -20.73 -4.91
C ALA A 121 -34.28 -21.95 -4.03
N VAL A 122 -33.59 -23.08 -4.23
CA VAL A 122 -33.82 -24.30 -3.43
C VAL A 122 -33.14 -24.28 -2.05
N SER A 123 -32.35 -23.25 -1.76
CA SER A 123 -31.63 -23.12 -0.48
C SER A 123 -32.13 -21.97 0.41
N CYS A 124 -32.90 -21.02 -0.12
CA CYS A 124 -33.49 -19.92 0.65
C CYS A 124 -34.54 -20.39 1.69
N GLU A 125 -34.96 -19.49 2.59
CA GLU A 125 -36.01 -19.77 3.58
C GLU A 125 -37.30 -20.31 2.95
N LYS A 126 -37.65 -19.80 1.76
CA LYS A 126 -38.85 -20.17 0.99
C LYS A 126 -38.68 -21.36 0.05
N LYS A 127 -37.60 -22.14 0.19
CA LYS A 127 -37.30 -23.30 -0.67
C LYS A 127 -38.46 -24.27 -0.85
N GLN A 128 -39.36 -24.42 0.12
CA GLN A 128 -40.53 -25.29 0.00
C GLN A 128 -41.52 -24.81 -1.09
N GLU A 129 -41.73 -23.50 -1.23
CA GLU A 129 -42.54 -22.90 -2.30
C GLU A 129 -41.86 -23.14 -3.67
N GLN A 130 -40.54 -22.94 -3.72
CA GLN A 130 -39.72 -23.11 -4.93
C GLN A 130 -39.65 -24.57 -5.41
N ILE A 131 -39.53 -25.53 -4.49
CA ILE A 131 -39.55 -26.97 -4.78
C ILE A 131 -40.94 -27.40 -5.26
N GLN A 132 -42.02 -26.91 -4.64
CA GLN A 132 -43.38 -27.15 -5.14
C GLN A 132 -43.58 -26.58 -6.55
N GLN A 133 -43.02 -25.40 -6.85
CA GLN A 133 -43.07 -24.80 -8.18
C GLN A 133 -42.31 -25.65 -9.22
N ILE A 134 -41.14 -26.19 -8.88
CA ILE A 134 -40.40 -27.15 -9.71
C ILE A 134 -41.24 -28.41 -9.98
N MET A 135 -41.95 -28.95 -8.99
CA MET A 135 -42.83 -30.13 -9.15
C MET A 135 -44.05 -29.90 -10.06
N THR A 136 -44.31 -28.66 -10.53
CA THR A 136 -45.35 -28.37 -11.54
C THR A 136 -44.85 -28.39 -12.99
N LEU A 137 -43.54 -28.54 -13.20
CA LEU A 137 -42.93 -28.59 -14.53
C LEU A 137 -43.09 -29.97 -15.20
N GLU A 138 -42.77 -30.06 -16.49
CA GLU A 138 -42.71 -31.33 -17.20
C GLU A 138 -41.62 -32.25 -16.61
N GLU A 139 -41.85 -33.57 -16.57
CA GLU A 139 -40.95 -34.57 -15.96
C GLU A 139 -39.52 -34.52 -16.53
N SER A 140 -39.40 -34.25 -17.84
CA SER A 140 -38.14 -33.98 -18.55
C SER A 140 -37.35 -32.83 -17.92
N VAL A 141 -38.01 -31.68 -17.72
CA VAL A 141 -37.45 -30.48 -17.09
C VAL A 141 -37.17 -30.72 -15.60
N GLN A 142 -38.05 -31.43 -14.89
CA GLN A 142 -37.83 -31.79 -13.48
C GLN A 142 -36.55 -32.62 -13.31
N HIS A 143 -36.28 -33.59 -14.19
CA HIS A 143 -35.08 -34.42 -14.12
C HIS A 143 -33.78 -33.60 -14.36
N VAL A 144 -33.79 -32.69 -15.34
CA VAL A 144 -32.66 -31.78 -15.59
C VAL A 144 -32.44 -30.81 -14.42
N VAL A 145 -33.51 -30.21 -13.89
CA VAL A 145 -33.47 -29.32 -12.72
C VAL A 145 -32.95 -30.06 -11.48
N MET A 146 -33.42 -31.28 -11.23
CA MET A 146 -32.95 -32.12 -10.12
C MET A 146 -31.46 -32.48 -10.26
N THR A 147 -31.00 -32.81 -11.47
CA THR A 147 -29.59 -33.10 -11.74
C THR A 147 -28.72 -31.85 -11.55
N ALA A 148 -29.19 -30.69 -12.00
CA ALA A 148 -28.49 -29.41 -11.84
C ALA A 148 -28.35 -28.97 -10.36
N ILE A 149 -29.35 -29.30 -9.52
CA ILE A 149 -29.29 -29.13 -8.05
C ILE A 149 -28.31 -30.12 -7.44
N GLN A 150 -28.33 -31.39 -7.86
CA GLN A 150 -27.40 -32.41 -7.36
C GLN A 150 -25.94 -32.11 -7.70
N GLU A 151 -25.66 -31.62 -8.90
CA GLU A 151 -24.33 -31.20 -9.35
C GLU A 151 -23.79 -29.99 -8.56
N LEU A 152 -24.69 -29.08 -8.15
CA LEU A 152 -24.35 -27.87 -7.40
C LEU A 152 -24.23 -28.10 -5.88
N LEU A 153 -25.00 -29.04 -5.31
CA LEU A 153 -25.01 -29.37 -3.89
C LEU A 153 -24.23 -30.65 -3.53
N SER A 154 -23.70 -31.38 -4.52
CA SER A 154 -22.75 -32.46 -4.27
C SER A 154 -21.48 -31.86 -3.66
N LYS A 155 -21.19 -32.25 -2.42
CA LYS A 155 -19.89 -31.96 -1.81
C LYS A 155 -18.81 -32.76 -2.56
N GLU A 156 -18.14 -32.11 -3.50
CA GLU A 156 -16.80 -32.57 -3.92
C GLU A 156 -15.95 -32.70 -2.65
N PRO A 157 -15.34 -33.87 -2.36
CA PRO A 157 -14.41 -33.98 -1.24
C PRO A 157 -13.22 -33.06 -1.51
N SER A 158 -13.01 -32.08 -0.62
CA SER A 158 -12.07 -30.98 -0.80
C SER A 158 -10.66 -31.51 -1.07
N SER A 159 -10.26 -31.45 -2.34
CA SER A 159 -9.08 -32.15 -2.83
C SER A 159 -7.82 -31.33 -2.59
N GLU A 160 -7.26 -31.44 -1.38
CA GLU A 160 -5.92 -30.94 -1.09
C GLU A 160 -4.89 -31.72 -1.95
N PRO A 161 -4.08 -31.05 -2.78
CA PRO A 161 -3.17 -31.73 -3.71
C PRO A 161 -1.90 -32.22 -2.98
N GLY A 162 -2.03 -33.28 -2.17
CA GLY A 162 -1.02 -33.61 -1.14
C GLY A 162 -0.67 -35.09 -0.85
N SER A 163 -1.29 -36.09 -1.49
CA SER A 163 -0.96 -37.51 -1.19
C SER A 163 -1.05 -38.45 -2.41
N PRO A 164 -0.03 -39.32 -2.66
CA PRO A 164 -0.11 -40.38 -3.66
C PRO A 164 -0.77 -41.64 -3.09
N GLU A 165 -1.65 -42.27 -3.87
CA GLU A 165 -2.37 -43.54 -3.57
C GLU A 165 -3.36 -43.39 -2.39
N THR A 166 -4.60 -43.88 -2.41
CA THR A 166 -5.06 -45.23 -2.79
C THR A 166 -6.58 -45.23 -3.10
N TYR A 167 -7.11 -46.31 -3.69
CA TYR A 167 -8.51 -46.80 -3.61
C TYR A 167 -9.64 -45.79 -3.26
N GLY A 168 -10.46 -45.39 -4.25
CA GLY A 168 -11.53 -44.40 -4.04
C GLY A 168 -12.77 -44.46 -4.95
N ASP A 169 -12.94 -45.48 -5.81
CA ASP A 169 -14.09 -45.59 -6.74
C ASP A 169 -14.87 -46.91 -6.54
N PHE A 170 -15.29 -47.16 -5.29
CA PHE A 170 -16.06 -48.36 -4.94
C PHE A 170 -17.43 -48.05 -4.31
N ASP A 171 -17.61 -46.94 -3.59
CA ASP A 171 -18.85 -46.67 -2.84
C ASP A 171 -20.08 -46.43 -3.74
N TYR A 172 -19.92 -45.73 -4.87
CA TYR A 172 -21.05 -45.49 -5.78
C TYR A 172 -21.49 -46.75 -6.53
N GLN A 173 -20.56 -47.70 -6.75
CA GLN A 173 -20.84 -48.96 -7.42
C GLN A 173 -21.27 -50.06 -6.42
N SER A 174 -20.74 -50.03 -5.18
CA SER A 174 -21.15 -50.93 -4.10
C SER A 174 -22.57 -50.64 -3.63
N ARG A 175 -22.98 -49.38 -3.46
CA ARG A 175 -24.39 -49.05 -3.10
C ARG A 175 -25.40 -49.56 -4.12
N LYS A 176 -25.06 -49.50 -5.42
CA LYS A 176 -25.88 -50.09 -6.48
C LYS A 176 -25.91 -51.61 -6.43
N TYR A 177 -24.81 -52.25 -6.03
CA TYR A 177 -24.78 -53.69 -5.77
C TYR A 177 -25.48 -54.08 -4.46
N TYR A 178 -25.50 -53.22 -3.45
CA TYR A 178 -26.12 -53.49 -2.14
C TYR A 178 -27.63 -53.59 -2.27
N PHE A 179 -28.29 -52.61 -2.88
CA PHE A 179 -29.73 -52.68 -3.19
C PHE A 179 -30.09 -53.89 -4.07
N LEU A 180 -29.24 -54.25 -5.04
CA LEU A 180 -29.45 -55.44 -5.89
C LEU A 180 -29.09 -56.76 -5.19
N SER A 181 -28.33 -56.73 -4.09
CA SER A 181 -28.15 -57.88 -3.18
C SER A 181 -29.38 -57.99 -2.29
N GLU A 182 -29.81 -56.93 -1.64
CA GLU A 182 -30.96 -56.90 -0.73
C GLU A 182 -32.25 -57.39 -1.45
N GLU A 183 -32.53 -56.94 -2.68
CA GLU A 183 -33.63 -57.45 -3.53
C GLU A 183 -33.44 -58.92 -4.00
N ALA A 184 -32.21 -59.42 -4.05
CA ALA A 184 -31.91 -60.81 -4.42
C ALA A 184 -31.96 -61.75 -3.20
N ASP A 185 -31.46 -61.31 -2.07
CA ASP A 185 -31.41 -61.98 -0.78
C ASP A 185 -32.84 -62.13 -0.22
N GLU A 186 -33.66 -61.07 -0.21
CA GLU A 186 -35.10 -61.16 0.13
C GLU A 186 -35.84 -62.17 -0.75
N LYS A 187 -35.49 -62.22 -2.04
CA LYS A 187 -36.11 -63.11 -3.03
C LYS A 187 -35.63 -64.56 -2.88
N GLU A 188 -34.39 -64.79 -2.50
CA GLU A 188 -33.85 -66.12 -2.21
C GLU A 188 -34.40 -66.64 -0.87
N ASP A 189 -34.53 -65.79 0.16
CA ASP A 189 -35.22 -66.11 1.42
C ASP A 189 -36.69 -66.46 1.22
N LEU A 190 -37.44 -65.67 0.44
CA LEU A 190 -38.82 -65.99 0.06
C LEU A 190 -38.90 -67.31 -0.72
N SER A 191 -37.91 -67.60 -1.58
CA SER A 191 -37.83 -68.86 -2.31
C SER A 191 -37.50 -70.04 -1.40
N HIS A 192 -36.60 -69.87 -0.42
CA HIS A 192 -36.28 -70.87 0.60
C HIS A 192 -37.51 -71.18 1.45
N ARG A 193 -38.18 -70.14 1.96
CA ARG A 193 -39.37 -70.25 2.80
C ARG A 193 -40.56 -70.90 2.07
N CYS A 194 -40.70 -70.69 0.77
CA CYS A 194 -41.65 -71.44 -0.06
C CYS A 194 -41.29 -72.93 -0.14
N ARG A 195 -40.03 -73.29 -0.41
CA ARG A 195 -39.57 -74.70 -0.44
C ARG A 195 -39.74 -75.39 0.92
N ASP A 196 -39.47 -74.68 2.02
CA ASP A 196 -39.67 -75.20 3.38
C ASP A 196 -41.15 -75.47 3.66
N LEU A 197 -42.05 -74.57 3.24
CA LEU A 197 -43.50 -74.77 3.36
C LEU A 197 -44.00 -75.92 2.48
N GLU A 198 -43.48 -76.07 1.26
CA GLU A 198 -43.78 -77.23 0.40
C GLU A 198 -43.29 -78.54 1.03
N HIS A 199 -42.09 -78.55 1.62
CA HIS A 199 -41.53 -79.71 2.30
C HIS A 199 -42.33 -80.09 3.56
N GLN A 200 -42.65 -79.12 4.42
CA GLN A 200 -43.51 -79.32 5.60
C GLN A 200 -44.89 -79.85 5.20
N LEU A 201 -45.48 -79.33 4.12
CA LEU A 201 -46.78 -79.77 3.63
C LEU A 201 -46.72 -81.19 3.03
N SER A 202 -45.60 -81.57 2.40
CA SER A 202 -45.35 -82.95 1.98
C SER A 202 -45.22 -83.90 3.17
N LEU A 203 -44.43 -83.55 4.19
CA LEU A 203 -44.30 -84.35 5.43
C LEU A 203 -45.65 -84.52 6.14
N ALA A 204 -46.43 -83.44 6.28
CA ALA A 204 -47.75 -83.49 6.90
C ALA A 204 -48.78 -84.32 6.09
N LEU A 205 -48.65 -84.39 4.76
CA LEU A 205 -49.44 -85.30 3.93
C LEU A 205 -49.01 -86.76 4.11
N GLU A 206 -47.71 -87.03 4.25
CA GLU A 206 -47.16 -88.36 4.46
C GLU A 206 -47.52 -88.91 5.86
N GLU A 207 -47.40 -88.09 6.91
CA GLU A 207 -47.89 -88.39 8.27
C GLU A 207 -49.42 -88.61 8.30
N LYS A 208 -50.19 -87.76 7.61
CA LYS A 208 -51.64 -87.97 7.46
C LYS A 208 -51.97 -89.30 6.76
N SER A 209 -51.11 -89.77 5.85
CA SER A 209 -51.27 -91.06 5.18
C SER A 209 -50.93 -92.24 6.11
N SER A 210 -49.85 -92.13 6.92
CA SER A 210 -49.42 -93.16 7.86
C SER A 210 -50.39 -93.28 9.04
N LEU A 211 -50.85 -92.16 9.61
CA LEU A 211 -51.89 -92.13 10.64
C LEU A 211 -53.22 -92.69 10.15
N GLN A 212 -53.57 -92.50 8.86
CA GLN A 212 -54.74 -93.16 8.27
C GLN A 212 -54.54 -94.67 8.11
N ALA A 213 -53.35 -95.13 7.73
CA ALA A 213 -53.04 -96.56 7.65
C ALA A 213 -53.04 -97.22 9.03
N GLU A 214 -52.45 -96.57 10.04
CA GLU A 214 -52.48 -97.02 11.42
C GLU A 214 -53.92 -97.03 11.97
N THR A 215 -54.72 -95.99 11.73
CA THR A 215 -56.13 -95.95 12.15
C THR A 215 -56.94 -97.13 11.57
N ARG A 216 -56.63 -97.59 10.35
CA ARG A 216 -57.23 -98.81 9.77
C ARG A 216 -56.73 -100.06 10.50
N SER A 217 -55.41 -100.19 10.71
CA SER A 217 -54.82 -101.31 11.46
C SER A 217 -55.32 -101.42 12.90
N LEU A 218 -55.50 -100.30 13.60
CA LEU A 218 -56.03 -100.24 14.96
C LEU A 218 -57.51 -100.63 15.00
N LYS A 219 -58.32 -100.26 13.99
CA LYS A 219 -59.71 -100.74 13.87
C LYS A 219 -59.79 -102.24 13.61
N GLU A 220 -58.93 -102.80 12.75
CA GLU A 220 -58.82 -104.25 12.53
C GLU A 220 -58.29 -105.02 13.75
N LYS A 221 -57.42 -104.40 14.56
CA LYS A 221 -56.96 -104.98 15.84
C LYS A 221 -58.07 -104.94 16.87
N LEU A 222 -58.79 -103.83 17.01
CA LEU A 222 -59.90 -103.68 17.95
C LEU A 222 -61.00 -104.71 17.67
N SER A 223 -61.40 -104.90 16.41
CA SER A 223 -62.38 -105.92 16.02
C SER A 223 -61.91 -107.38 16.17
N ARG A 224 -60.65 -107.61 16.59
CA ARG A 224 -60.14 -108.93 17.02
C ARG A 224 -60.08 -109.08 18.54
N PHE A 225 -60.08 -107.98 19.30
CA PHE A 225 -59.95 -107.99 20.77
C PHE A 225 -61.27 -108.12 21.52
N ASP A 226 -62.41 -107.76 20.90
CA ASP A 226 -63.76 -107.96 21.47
C ASP A 226 -64.13 -109.45 21.74
N ALA A 227 -63.25 -110.40 21.34
CA ALA A 227 -63.49 -111.84 21.42
C ALA A 227 -62.82 -112.57 22.60
N SER A 228 -62.13 -111.89 23.54
CA SER A 228 -61.46 -112.60 24.65
C SER A 228 -61.36 -111.83 25.98
N THR A 229 -62.39 -111.95 26.81
CA THR A 229 -62.29 -111.70 28.26
C THR A 229 -61.97 -113.01 29.00
N THR A 230 -60.72 -113.19 29.45
CA THR A 230 -60.29 -114.34 30.27
C THR A 230 -59.78 -113.91 31.64
N ALA A 231 -60.23 -114.60 32.70
CA ALA A 231 -59.97 -114.22 34.09
C ALA A 231 -58.49 -114.39 34.50
N ILE A 232 -58.01 -113.47 35.34
CA ILE A 232 -56.63 -113.42 35.82
C ILE A 232 -56.45 -114.35 37.03
N THR A 233 -55.42 -115.20 37.00
CA THR A 233 -55.08 -116.14 38.09
C THR A 233 -53.99 -115.58 39.01
N GLY A 234 -53.97 -115.99 40.29
CA GLY A 234 -53.14 -115.36 41.33
C GLY A 234 -51.61 -115.32 41.06
N LYS A 235 -51.06 -116.29 40.31
CA LYS A 235 -49.64 -116.23 39.90
C LYS A 235 -49.36 -115.10 38.90
N LYS A 236 -50.31 -114.79 38.02
CA LYS A 236 -50.23 -113.64 37.11
C LYS A 236 -50.36 -112.32 37.87
N LEU A 237 -51.15 -112.29 38.95
CA LEU A 237 -51.24 -111.12 39.85
C LEU A 237 -49.89 -110.78 40.50
N LEU A 238 -49.21 -111.77 41.09
CA LEU A 238 -47.90 -111.56 41.73
C LEU A 238 -46.80 -111.14 40.74
N LEU A 239 -46.81 -111.69 39.52
CA LEU A 239 -45.88 -111.25 38.46
C LEU A 239 -46.14 -109.79 38.05
N LEU A 240 -47.41 -109.41 37.86
CA LEU A 240 -47.80 -108.03 37.57
C LEU A 240 -47.45 -107.07 38.72
N GLN A 241 -47.57 -107.51 39.97
CA GLN A 241 -47.16 -106.72 41.12
C GLN A 241 -45.64 -106.49 41.14
N SER A 242 -44.83 -107.53 40.93
CA SER A 242 -43.36 -107.38 40.85
C SER A 242 -42.92 -106.51 39.67
N GLN A 243 -43.62 -106.58 38.52
CA GLN A 243 -43.40 -105.64 37.41
C GLN A 243 -43.81 -104.21 37.78
N MET A 244 -44.90 -104.02 38.53
CA MET A 244 -45.33 -102.69 38.99
C MET A 244 -44.31 -102.07 39.95
N GLU A 245 -43.76 -102.85 40.88
CA GLU A 245 -42.70 -102.43 41.80
C GLU A 245 -41.40 -102.08 41.05
N GLN A 246 -40.99 -102.88 40.04
CA GLN A 246 -39.86 -102.57 39.18
C GLN A 246 -40.06 -101.28 38.36
N LEU A 247 -41.25 -101.11 37.77
CA LEU A 247 -41.59 -99.90 37.02
C LEU A 247 -41.69 -98.66 37.91
N GLN A 248 -42.06 -98.81 39.19
CA GLN A 248 -42.05 -97.70 40.16
C GLN A 248 -40.62 -97.26 40.51
N GLU A 249 -39.71 -98.19 40.76
CA GLU A 249 -38.28 -97.89 41.01
C GLU A 249 -37.62 -97.28 39.76
N GLU A 250 -37.92 -97.81 38.56
CA GLU A 250 -37.44 -97.25 37.29
C GLU A 250 -38.00 -95.85 37.03
N ASN A 251 -39.28 -95.60 37.31
CA ASN A 251 -39.85 -94.25 37.26
C ASN A 251 -39.13 -93.32 38.24
N TYR A 252 -39.00 -93.68 39.52
CA TYR A 252 -38.31 -92.82 40.50
C TYR A 252 -36.86 -92.51 40.09
N ARG A 253 -36.14 -93.48 39.52
CA ARG A 253 -34.80 -93.26 38.95
C ARG A 253 -34.81 -92.31 37.75
N LEU A 254 -35.79 -92.44 36.84
CA LEU A 254 -35.96 -91.56 35.68
C LEU A 254 -36.39 -90.14 36.10
N GLU A 255 -37.23 -90.00 37.12
CA GLU A 255 -37.65 -88.71 37.67
C GLU A 255 -36.48 -87.98 38.34
N ASN A 256 -35.68 -88.68 39.15
CA ASN A 256 -34.45 -88.10 39.71
C ASN A 256 -33.50 -87.67 38.58
N SER A 257 -33.28 -88.53 37.56
CA SER A 257 -32.44 -88.19 36.41
C SER A 257 -32.98 -87.02 35.57
N ARG A 258 -34.30 -86.88 35.45
CA ARG A 258 -34.98 -85.77 34.78
C ARG A 258 -34.76 -84.47 35.56
N ASP A 259 -34.94 -84.50 36.87
CA ASP A 259 -34.80 -83.32 37.74
C ASP A 259 -33.33 -82.86 37.84
N ASP A 260 -32.38 -83.81 37.88
CA ASP A 260 -30.93 -83.56 37.75
C ASP A 260 -30.61 -82.82 36.44
N MET A 261 -31.19 -83.25 35.31
CA MET A 261 -31.00 -82.62 34.01
C MET A 261 -31.74 -81.28 33.88
N ARG A 262 -32.90 -81.10 34.54
CA ARG A 262 -33.59 -79.80 34.64
C ARG A 262 -32.69 -78.79 35.36
N VAL A 263 -32.14 -79.14 36.52
CA VAL A 263 -31.26 -78.24 37.28
C VAL A 263 -29.99 -77.89 36.49
N ARG A 264 -29.40 -78.85 35.76
CA ARG A 264 -28.29 -78.55 34.83
C ARG A 264 -28.70 -77.61 33.70
N GLY A 265 -29.89 -77.80 33.13
CA GLY A 265 -30.48 -76.89 32.13
C GLY A 265 -30.59 -75.47 32.67
N GLU A 266 -31.24 -75.29 33.81
CA GLU A 266 -31.38 -73.96 34.45
C GLU A 266 -30.03 -73.30 34.79
N ILE A 267 -28.99 -74.07 35.12
CA ILE A 267 -27.64 -73.52 35.37
C ILE A 267 -27.02 -73.03 34.06
N LEU A 268 -27.05 -73.84 33.00
CA LEU A 268 -26.54 -73.47 31.69
C LEU A 268 -27.30 -72.29 31.08
N GLU A 269 -28.62 -72.21 31.30
CA GLU A 269 -29.44 -71.05 30.91
C GLU A 269 -28.98 -69.76 31.61
N ARG A 270 -28.69 -69.82 32.92
CA ARG A 270 -28.13 -68.68 33.66
C ARG A 270 -26.75 -68.28 33.14
N GLU A 271 -25.84 -69.25 32.99
CA GLU A 271 -24.49 -69.01 32.42
C GLU A 271 -24.56 -68.38 31.02
N VAL A 272 -25.48 -68.82 30.16
CA VAL A 272 -25.72 -68.20 28.85
C VAL A 272 -26.21 -66.76 28.98
N THR A 273 -27.16 -66.46 29.89
CA THR A 273 -27.62 -65.07 30.08
C THR A 273 -26.56 -64.15 30.68
N GLU A 274 -25.71 -64.65 31.60
CA GLU A 274 -24.58 -63.89 32.15
C GLU A 274 -23.51 -63.61 31.07
N LEU A 275 -23.22 -64.59 30.21
CA LEU A 275 -22.30 -64.41 29.08
C LEU A 275 -22.87 -63.48 27.99
N GLN A 276 -24.19 -63.47 27.77
CA GLN A 276 -24.87 -62.53 26.87
C GLN A 276 -24.76 -61.09 27.38
N GLN A 277 -25.17 -60.84 28.63
CA GLN A 277 -25.05 -59.51 29.27
C GLN A 277 -23.60 -59.01 29.25
N ARG A 278 -22.63 -59.90 29.53
CA ARG A 278 -21.20 -59.54 29.50
C ARG A 278 -20.67 -59.26 28.09
N ASN A 279 -21.30 -59.78 27.04
CA ASN A 279 -20.98 -59.46 25.65
C ASN A 279 -21.61 -58.11 25.24
N GLU A 280 -22.82 -57.82 25.71
CA GLU A 280 -23.48 -56.51 25.57
C GLU A 280 -22.68 -55.39 26.28
N GLU A 281 -22.19 -55.62 27.50
CA GLU A 281 -21.25 -54.72 28.21
C GLU A 281 -19.98 -54.45 27.38
N LEU A 282 -19.35 -55.50 26.85
CA LEU A 282 -18.09 -55.40 26.09
C LEU A 282 -18.29 -54.73 24.72
N THR A 283 -19.44 -54.92 24.07
CA THR A 283 -19.76 -54.27 22.80
C THR A 283 -20.13 -52.79 22.98
N SER A 284 -20.82 -52.42 24.08
CA SER A 284 -21.01 -51.00 24.45
C SER A 284 -19.66 -50.31 24.68
N LEU A 285 -18.79 -50.91 25.50
CA LEU A 285 -17.45 -50.38 25.77
C LEU A 285 -16.57 -50.26 24.51
N ALA A 286 -16.70 -51.20 23.57
CA ALA A 286 -16.01 -51.13 22.28
C ALA A 286 -16.53 -49.96 21.41
N GLN A 287 -17.85 -49.72 21.40
CA GLN A 287 -18.45 -48.60 20.69
C GLN A 287 -18.08 -47.25 21.32
N GLU A 288 -18.08 -47.14 22.65
CA GLU A 288 -17.62 -45.95 23.38
C GLU A 288 -16.14 -45.65 23.09
N ALA A 289 -15.27 -46.67 23.09
CA ALA A 289 -13.86 -46.52 22.76
C ALA A 289 -13.63 -46.07 21.30
N GLN A 290 -14.47 -46.53 20.36
CA GLN A 290 -14.43 -46.09 18.97
C GLN A 290 -14.94 -44.64 18.82
N ASN A 291 -16.05 -44.27 19.47
CA ASN A 291 -16.55 -42.89 19.47
C ASN A 291 -15.52 -41.90 20.02
N LEU A 292 -14.87 -42.21 21.15
CA LEU A 292 -13.83 -41.38 21.76
C LEU A 292 -12.57 -41.26 20.89
N LYS A 293 -12.26 -42.28 20.08
CA LYS A 293 -11.18 -42.22 19.09
C LYS A 293 -11.54 -41.28 17.94
N ASP A 294 -12.77 -41.36 17.42
CA ASP A 294 -13.23 -40.49 16.34
C ASP A 294 -13.30 -39.02 16.80
N GLU A 295 -13.72 -38.75 18.05
CA GLU A 295 -13.59 -37.43 18.68
C GLU A 295 -12.13 -36.97 18.78
N MET A 296 -11.19 -37.85 19.17
CA MET A 296 -9.77 -37.52 19.24
C MET A 296 -9.17 -37.19 17.87
N ASP A 297 -9.57 -37.89 16.81
CA ASP A 297 -9.09 -37.63 15.44
C ASP A 297 -9.71 -36.34 14.85
N ILE A 298 -10.97 -36.03 15.16
CA ILE A 298 -11.57 -34.70 14.89
C ILE A 298 -10.78 -33.58 15.60
N LEU A 299 -10.44 -33.78 16.88
CA LEU A 299 -9.67 -32.81 17.66
C LEU A 299 -8.25 -32.61 17.10
N ARG A 300 -7.58 -33.67 16.63
CA ARG A 300 -6.29 -33.59 15.92
C ARG A 300 -6.39 -32.71 14.67
N HIS A 301 -7.34 -32.99 13.77
CA HIS A 301 -7.55 -32.17 12.58
C HIS A 301 -7.87 -30.70 12.93
N SER A 302 -8.60 -30.45 14.02
CA SER A 302 -8.85 -29.09 14.51
C SER A 302 -7.55 -28.40 14.98
N SER A 303 -6.66 -29.14 15.66
CA SER A 303 -5.36 -28.63 16.13
C SER A 303 -4.42 -28.34 14.97
N ASP A 304 -4.37 -29.20 13.94
CA ASP A 304 -3.54 -28.97 12.76
C ASP A 304 -4.01 -27.77 11.94
N ARG A 305 -5.33 -27.57 11.83
CA ARG A 305 -5.92 -26.35 11.27
C ARG A 305 -5.56 -25.10 12.09
N VAL A 306 -5.50 -25.19 13.42
CA VAL A 306 -5.01 -24.08 14.26
C VAL A 306 -3.52 -23.81 13.99
N ASN A 307 -2.67 -24.85 13.96
CA ASN A 307 -1.24 -24.73 13.64
C ASN A 307 -1.01 -24.03 12.27
N GLN A 308 -1.80 -24.38 11.25
CA GLN A 308 -1.77 -23.73 9.94
C GLN A 308 -2.17 -22.25 10.00
N LEU A 309 -3.22 -21.91 10.76
CA LEU A 309 -3.66 -20.53 10.94
C LEU A 309 -2.66 -19.68 11.75
N GLU A 310 -2.01 -20.24 12.76
CA GLU A 310 -0.93 -19.58 13.50
C GLU A 310 0.28 -19.32 12.60
N ALA A 311 0.70 -20.30 11.79
CA ALA A 311 1.75 -20.11 10.80
C ALA A 311 1.39 -19.02 9.78
N LEU A 312 0.14 -18.99 9.30
CA LEU A 312 -0.37 -17.96 8.39
C LEU A 312 -0.29 -16.56 9.03
N VAL A 313 -0.79 -16.41 10.27
CA VAL A 313 -0.70 -15.18 11.07
C VAL A 313 0.75 -14.74 11.24
N GLU A 314 1.68 -15.67 11.49
CA GLU A 314 3.11 -15.37 11.63
C GLU A 314 3.76 -14.92 10.31
N THR A 315 3.25 -15.33 9.13
CA THR A 315 3.65 -14.71 7.85
C THR A 315 3.07 -13.31 7.67
N TYR A 316 1.87 -13.04 8.19
CA TYR A 316 1.26 -11.72 8.11
C TYR A 316 1.91 -10.70 9.06
N LYS A 317 2.38 -11.11 10.25
CA LYS A 317 3.21 -10.27 11.13
C LYS A 317 4.47 -9.77 10.40
N ARG A 318 5.26 -10.70 9.83
CA ARG A 318 6.46 -10.32 9.03
C ARG A 318 6.14 -9.40 7.86
N LYS A 319 5.05 -9.65 7.12
CA LYS A 319 4.59 -8.72 6.06
C LYS A 319 4.21 -7.33 6.59
N LEU A 320 3.70 -7.22 7.82
CA LEU A 320 3.41 -5.92 8.47
C LEU A 320 4.69 -5.23 8.96
N GLU A 321 5.68 -5.99 9.41
CA GLU A 321 7.03 -5.50 9.74
C GLU A 321 7.72 -4.96 8.49
N ASP A 322 7.74 -5.72 7.39
CA ASP A 322 8.25 -5.30 6.06
C ASP A 322 7.58 -4.00 5.57
N LEU A 323 6.25 -3.88 5.74
CA LEU A 323 5.50 -2.67 5.42
C LEU A 323 5.83 -1.49 6.36
N GLY A 324 6.15 -1.77 7.63
CA GLY A 324 6.65 -0.78 8.58
C GLY A 324 8.04 -0.27 8.21
N ASP A 325 8.93 -1.16 7.77
CA ASP A 325 10.26 -0.86 7.26
C ASP A 325 10.18 -0.03 5.98
N LEU A 326 9.35 -0.43 5.01
CA LEU A 326 9.14 0.32 3.78
C LEU A 326 8.56 1.72 4.04
N ARG A 327 7.62 1.87 4.99
CA ARG A 327 7.10 3.18 5.42
C ARG A 327 8.19 4.05 6.05
N ARG A 328 9.11 3.48 6.84
CA ARG A 328 10.26 4.21 7.39
C ARG A 328 11.25 4.62 6.30
N GLN A 329 11.50 3.77 5.30
CA GLN A 329 12.33 4.12 4.13
C GLN A 329 11.70 5.25 3.29
N VAL A 330 10.38 5.24 3.08
CA VAL A 330 9.66 6.32 2.37
C VAL A 330 9.85 7.65 3.10
N ARG A 331 9.61 7.72 4.42
CA ARG A 331 9.83 8.95 5.21
C ARG A 331 11.26 9.47 5.10
N LEU A 332 12.26 8.59 5.22
CA LEU A 332 13.67 8.97 5.06
C LEU A 332 14.00 9.49 3.65
N LEU A 333 13.28 9.06 2.62
CA LEU A 333 13.40 9.59 1.26
C LEU A 333 12.68 10.92 1.08
N GLU A 334 11.50 11.10 1.70
CA GLU A 334 10.75 12.36 1.75
C GLU A 334 11.56 13.44 2.47
N GLU A 335 12.09 13.15 3.66
CA GLU A 335 12.98 14.02 4.44
C GLU A 335 14.20 14.47 3.60
N ARG A 336 14.92 13.51 2.99
CA ARG A 336 16.05 13.80 2.10
C ARG A 336 15.64 14.67 0.90
N ASN A 337 14.45 14.46 0.34
CA ASN A 337 13.92 15.28 -0.74
C ASN A 337 13.67 16.73 -0.27
N THR A 338 13.08 16.93 0.91
CA THR A 338 12.90 18.29 1.48
C THR A 338 14.23 19.00 1.73
N VAL A 339 15.27 18.29 2.18
CA VAL A 339 16.63 18.85 2.36
C VAL A 339 17.26 19.22 1.02
N TYR A 340 17.12 18.39 -0.03
CA TYR A 340 17.59 18.74 -1.38
C TYR A 340 16.84 19.94 -1.97
N MET A 341 15.53 20.05 -1.72
CA MET A 341 14.70 21.19 -2.13
C MET A 341 15.16 22.47 -1.42
N GLN A 342 15.33 22.45 -0.10
CA GLN A 342 15.87 23.56 0.68
C GLN A 342 17.23 24.00 0.15
N ARG A 343 18.18 23.06 -0.04
CA ARG A 343 19.51 23.36 -0.56
C ARG A 343 19.48 23.93 -1.99
N THR A 344 18.50 23.54 -2.80
CA THR A 344 18.28 24.13 -4.13
C THR A 344 17.82 25.59 -4.02
N CYS A 345 16.86 25.89 -3.13
CA CYS A 345 16.41 27.26 -2.88
C CYS A 345 17.55 28.16 -2.34
N GLU A 346 18.40 27.66 -1.44
CA GLU A 346 19.60 28.37 -0.97
C GLU A 346 20.55 28.72 -2.13
N LEU A 347 20.85 27.75 -3.00
CA LEU A 347 21.74 27.95 -4.16
C LEU A 347 21.14 28.91 -5.19
N GLU A 348 19.81 28.90 -5.39
CA GLU A 348 19.14 29.92 -6.20
C GLU A 348 19.22 31.31 -5.58
N GLU A 349 19.13 31.44 -4.26
CA GLU A 349 19.31 32.72 -3.57
C GLU A 349 20.75 33.22 -3.66
N GLU A 350 21.75 32.35 -3.46
CA GLU A 350 23.16 32.64 -3.70
C GLU A 350 23.39 33.12 -5.14
N LEU A 351 22.78 32.45 -6.13
CA LEU A 351 22.82 32.85 -7.53
C LEU A 351 22.12 34.21 -7.77
N ARG A 352 20.98 34.49 -7.12
CA ARG A 352 20.30 35.79 -7.19
C ARG A 352 21.14 36.91 -6.58
N ARG A 353 21.78 36.67 -5.42
CA ARG A 353 22.74 37.59 -4.77
C ARG A 353 23.95 37.87 -5.69
N ALA A 354 24.57 36.82 -6.21
CA ALA A 354 25.72 36.92 -7.12
C ALA A 354 25.38 37.69 -8.41
N ASN A 355 24.18 37.49 -8.97
CA ASN A 355 23.70 38.26 -10.13
C ASN A 355 23.47 39.75 -9.80
N ALA A 356 22.96 40.09 -8.62
CA ALA A 356 22.84 41.49 -8.19
C ALA A 356 24.23 42.17 -8.08
N VAL A 357 25.21 41.50 -7.46
CA VAL A 357 26.59 42.00 -7.37
C VAL A 357 27.25 42.12 -8.75
N ARG A 358 27.02 41.17 -9.66
CA ARG A 358 27.48 41.22 -11.06
C ARG A 358 26.92 42.45 -11.79
N ASN A 359 25.62 42.72 -11.64
CA ASN A 359 24.99 43.88 -12.25
C ASN A 359 25.58 45.20 -11.71
N GLN A 360 25.81 45.30 -10.39
CA GLN A 360 26.49 46.45 -9.77
C GLN A 360 27.92 46.62 -10.31
N LEU A 361 28.71 45.55 -10.35
CA LEU A 361 30.07 45.56 -10.91
C LEU A 361 30.07 46.05 -12.36
N ASP A 362 29.11 45.62 -13.18
CA ASP A 362 29.00 46.08 -14.56
C ASP A 362 28.52 47.55 -14.66
N THR A 363 27.77 48.08 -13.70
CA THR A 363 27.53 49.54 -13.63
C THR A 363 28.79 50.32 -13.27
N TYR A 364 29.59 49.85 -12.30
CA TYR A 364 30.86 50.48 -11.96
C TYR A 364 31.89 50.41 -13.11
N LYS A 365 31.94 49.32 -13.88
CA LYS A 365 32.77 49.23 -15.09
C LYS A 365 32.38 50.28 -16.15
N ARG A 366 31.08 50.50 -16.37
CA ARG A 366 30.60 51.55 -17.29
C ARG A 366 31.00 52.94 -16.80
N GLN A 367 30.77 53.24 -15.52
CA GLN A 367 31.17 54.52 -14.92
C GLN A 367 32.69 54.75 -15.00
N ALA A 368 33.51 53.72 -14.75
CA ALA A 368 34.96 53.80 -14.89
C ALA A 368 35.39 54.08 -16.35
N HIS A 369 34.74 53.44 -17.33
CA HIS A 369 35.00 53.69 -18.75
C HIS A 369 34.56 55.10 -19.20
N GLU A 370 33.41 55.59 -18.71
CA GLU A 370 32.97 56.97 -18.91
C GLU A 370 33.92 58.00 -18.30
N LEU A 371 34.41 57.76 -17.08
CA LEU A 371 35.40 58.64 -16.44
C LEU A 371 36.74 58.61 -17.17
N HIS A 372 37.19 57.44 -17.62
CA HIS A 372 38.42 57.30 -18.40
C HIS A 372 38.33 58.01 -19.76
N THR A 373 37.22 57.88 -20.48
CA THR A 373 36.99 58.59 -21.75
C THR A 373 36.85 60.10 -21.56
N LYS A 374 36.17 60.57 -20.50
CA LYS A 374 36.14 61.99 -20.11
C LYS A 374 37.55 62.51 -19.78
N HIS A 375 38.33 61.78 -18.98
CA HIS A 375 39.70 62.14 -18.63
C HIS A 375 40.64 62.20 -19.84
N SER A 376 40.55 61.22 -20.75
CA SER A 376 41.29 61.23 -22.02
C SER A 376 40.92 62.42 -22.91
N ALA A 377 39.63 62.81 -22.95
CA ALA A 377 39.17 63.99 -23.68
C ALA A 377 39.67 65.31 -23.06
N GLU A 378 39.74 65.42 -21.74
CA GLU A 378 40.34 66.60 -21.07
C GLU A 378 41.88 66.63 -21.22
N ALA A 379 42.57 65.48 -21.19
CA ALA A 379 44.00 65.40 -21.49
C ALA A 379 44.29 65.89 -22.93
N MET A 380 43.54 65.41 -23.92
CA MET A 380 43.59 65.87 -25.32
C MET A 380 43.28 67.36 -25.50
N LYS A 381 42.49 67.97 -24.62
CA LYS A 381 42.27 69.44 -24.60
C LYS A 381 43.47 70.16 -23.96
N ALA A 382 44.00 69.64 -22.85
CA ALA A 382 45.16 70.21 -22.18
C ALA A 382 46.40 70.21 -23.08
N GLU A 383 46.64 69.13 -23.83
CA GLU A 383 47.71 69.05 -24.84
C GLU A 383 47.56 70.12 -25.94
N LYS A 384 46.33 70.35 -26.44
CA LYS A 384 46.04 71.41 -27.42
C LYS A 384 46.33 72.80 -26.84
N TRP A 385 45.83 73.09 -25.64
CA TRP A 385 46.10 74.38 -24.98
C TRP A 385 47.58 74.57 -24.66
N GLN A 386 48.33 73.53 -24.31
CA GLN A 386 49.79 73.60 -24.14
C GLN A 386 50.51 73.88 -25.47
N PHE A 387 50.05 73.29 -26.58
CA PHE A 387 50.60 73.57 -27.92
C PHE A 387 50.30 75.00 -28.37
N GLU A 388 49.06 75.46 -28.19
CA GLU A 388 48.65 76.84 -28.50
C GLU A 388 49.39 77.86 -27.64
N TYR A 389 49.54 77.60 -26.33
CA TYR A 389 50.34 78.43 -25.43
C TYR A 389 51.81 78.53 -25.88
N LYS A 390 52.46 77.40 -26.21
CA LYS A 390 53.84 77.40 -26.72
C LYS A 390 53.95 78.22 -28.00
N ASN A 391 53.11 77.96 -29.00
CA ASN A 391 53.04 78.69 -30.25
C ASN A 391 52.80 80.22 -30.06
N LEU A 392 52.06 80.63 -29.03
CA LEU A 392 51.85 82.04 -28.71
C LEU A 392 53.04 82.66 -27.94
N HIS A 393 53.69 81.88 -27.07
CA HIS A 393 54.91 82.27 -26.36
C HIS A 393 56.11 82.40 -27.31
N ASP A 394 56.29 81.47 -28.25
CA ASP A 394 57.32 81.52 -29.29
C ASP A 394 57.20 82.79 -30.14
N LYS A 395 55.96 83.20 -30.45
CA LYS A 395 55.66 84.47 -31.15
C LYS A 395 55.95 85.70 -30.30
N PHE A 396 55.60 85.65 -29.01
CA PHE A 396 55.91 86.74 -28.08
C PHE A 396 57.42 86.91 -27.91
N ASP A 397 58.17 85.82 -27.78
CA ASP A 397 59.64 85.81 -27.71
C ASP A 397 60.29 86.30 -29.00
N ALA A 398 59.72 85.98 -30.17
CA ALA A 398 60.15 86.53 -31.45
C ALA A 398 59.92 88.05 -31.51
N LEU A 399 58.76 88.55 -31.05
CA LEU A 399 58.45 89.98 -30.97
C LEU A 399 59.31 90.71 -29.92
N LEU A 400 59.70 90.05 -28.82
CA LEU A 400 60.67 90.59 -27.86
C LEU A 400 62.05 90.75 -28.50
N LYS A 401 62.55 89.73 -29.21
CA LYS A 401 63.84 89.79 -29.92
C LYS A 401 63.84 90.84 -31.04
N GLU A 402 62.72 91.00 -31.75
CA GLU A 402 62.58 92.09 -32.73
C GLU A 402 62.52 93.47 -32.05
N LYS A 403 61.80 93.62 -30.93
CA LYS A 403 61.81 94.85 -30.14
C LYS A 403 63.22 95.19 -29.63
N GLU A 404 63.99 94.20 -29.17
CA GLU A 404 65.39 94.36 -28.74
C GLU A 404 66.29 94.78 -29.91
N ARG A 405 66.14 94.16 -31.09
CA ARG A 405 66.80 94.59 -32.34
C ARG A 405 66.45 96.05 -32.69
N LEU A 406 65.17 96.41 -32.66
CA LEU A 406 64.73 97.78 -32.96
C LEU A 406 65.20 98.80 -31.90
N ILE A 407 65.38 98.37 -30.64
CA ILE A 407 65.99 99.18 -29.58
C ILE A 407 67.47 99.44 -29.90
N SER A 408 68.25 98.40 -30.25
CA SER A 408 69.68 98.56 -30.57
C SER A 408 69.94 99.29 -31.89
N GLU A 409 69.11 99.08 -32.91
CA GLU A 409 69.10 99.89 -34.14
C GLU A 409 68.76 101.36 -33.82
N ARG A 410 67.83 101.63 -32.90
CA ARG A 410 67.52 102.99 -32.44
C ARG A 410 68.62 103.60 -31.58
N ASP A 411 69.34 102.83 -30.77
CA ASP A 411 70.52 103.31 -30.02
C ASP A 411 71.69 103.62 -30.94
N THR A 412 72.07 102.72 -31.85
CA THR A 412 73.13 102.97 -32.84
C THR A 412 72.78 104.11 -33.81
N LEU A 413 71.50 104.29 -34.16
CA LEU A 413 71.03 105.47 -34.91
C LEU A 413 71.03 106.77 -34.06
N ARG A 414 70.99 106.70 -32.73
CA ARG A 414 71.25 107.88 -31.87
C ARG A 414 72.73 108.18 -31.79
N GLU A 415 73.56 107.17 -31.49
CA GLU A 415 75.02 107.29 -31.43
C GLU A 415 75.56 107.93 -32.71
N THR A 416 75.20 107.40 -33.89
CA THR A 416 75.60 108.00 -35.18
C THR A 416 74.98 109.38 -35.44
N ASN A 417 73.79 109.71 -34.90
CA ASN A 417 73.26 111.08 -35.00
C ASN A 417 74.03 112.07 -34.10
N ASP A 418 74.42 111.64 -32.91
CA ASP A 418 75.19 112.44 -31.96
C ASP A 418 76.67 112.54 -32.37
N GLU A 419 77.25 111.52 -33.01
CA GLU A 419 78.52 111.62 -33.75
C GLU A 419 78.43 112.64 -34.90
N LEU A 420 77.38 112.58 -35.73
CA LEU A 420 77.16 113.55 -36.81
C LEU A 420 76.92 114.98 -36.28
N ARG A 421 76.26 115.13 -35.12
CA ARG A 421 76.14 116.42 -34.42
C ARG A 421 77.48 116.91 -33.89
N CYS A 422 78.29 116.05 -33.28
CA CYS A 422 79.65 116.37 -32.85
C CYS A 422 80.55 116.77 -34.03
N ALA A 423 80.44 116.09 -35.17
CA ALA A 423 81.13 116.45 -36.42
C ALA A 423 80.62 117.80 -36.97
N GLN A 424 79.31 118.05 -36.96
CA GLN A 424 78.75 119.36 -37.32
C GLN A 424 79.20 120.47 -36.35
N VAL A 425 79.31 120.19 -35.05
CA VAL A 425 79.83 121.14 -34.05
C VAL A 425 81.31 121.42 -34.29
N GLN A 426 82.15 120.41 -34.56
CA GLN A 426 83.54 120.62 -34.99
C GLN A 426 83.62 121.45 -36.27
N GLN A 427 82.81 121.15 -37.29
CA GLN A 427 82.77 121.89 -38.55
C GLN A 427 82.27 123.35 -38.35
N ARG A 428 81.37 123.58 -37.40
CA ARG A 428 80.87 124.91 -37.01
C ARG A 428 81.93 125.69 -36.22
N CYS A 429 82.65 125.06 -35.30
CA CYS A 429 83.81 125.64 -34.61
C CYS A 429 84.93 126.03 -35.59
N LEU A 430 85.14 125.23 -36.64
CA LEU A 430 86.09 125.52 -37.74
C LEU A 430 85.60 126.61 -38.72
N SER A 431 84.32 127.01 -38.65
CA SER A 431 83.69 127.96 -39.59
C SER A 431 83.02 129.17 -38.91
N GLY A 432 83.16 129.33 -37.60
CA GLY A 432 82.46 130.35 -36.82
C GLY A 432 82.91 130.37 -35.35
N ALA A 433 84.04 131.01 -35.08
CA ALA A 433 84.63 131.05 -33.74
C ALA A 433 83.84 131.94 -32.77
N GLY A 434 83.14 131.34 -31.80
CA GLY A 434 82.55 132.08 -30.68
C GLY A 434 81.72 131.25 -29.69
N GLY A 435 81.95 131.50 -28.40
CA GLY A 435 80.87 131.48 -27.39
C GLY A 435 80.62 130.22 -26.56
N LEU A 436 81.40 130.07 -25.47
CA LEU A 436 80.94 129.78 -24.09
C LEU A 436 80.19 128.47 -23.71
N CYS A 437 80.62 127.95 -22.54
CA CYS A 437 79.82 127.39 -21.43
C CYS A 437 79.18 125.97 -21.47
N ASP A 438 79.70 125.14 -20.55
CA ASP A 438 78.99 124.50 -19.40
C ASP A 438 78.40 123.07 -19.52
N SER A 439 78.54 122.29 -18.43
CA SER A 439 78.17 120.87 -18.21
C SER A 439 78.73 119.85 -19.25
N ASP A 440 78.80 118.53 -19.07
CA ASP A 440 78.55 117.55 -17.97
C ASP A 440 79.37 116.25 -18.32
N VAL A 441 79.39 115.08 -17.65
CA VAL A 441 78.66 114.51 -16.49
C VAL A 441 79.55 113.48 -15.75
N THR A 442 79.29 113.19 -14.47
CA THR A 442 79.84 112.01 -13.74
C THR A 442 78.80 111.33 -12.83
N VAL A 443 77.76 110.74 -13.42
CA VAL A 443 76.70 110.04 -12.65
C VAL A 443 77.11 108.61 -12.28
N GLY A 444 77.69 108.47 -11.09
CA GLY A 444 77.77 107.20 -10.35
C GLY A 444 76.85 107.23 -9.12
N ASN A 445 75.96 106.24 -8.99
CA ASN A 445 75.26 105.89 -7.74
C ASN A 445 74.37 106.94 -7.03
N LEU A 446 73.71 107.86 -7.74
CA LEU A 446 72.72 108.76 -7.12
C LEU A 446 71.36 108.07 -6.77
N ALA A 447 71.15 106.82 -7.19
CA ALA A 447 69.89 106.08 -6.99
C ALA A 447 69.63 105.61 -5.53
N ALA A 448 70.60 105.73 -4.61
CA ALA A 448 70.45 105.27 -3.23
C ALA A 448 69.88 106.32 -2.26
N GLU A 449 70.08 107.61 -2.56
CA GLU A 449 69.75 108.71 -1.62
C GLU A 449 68.43 109.41 -1.94
N ILE A 450 67.96 109.43 -3.19
CA ILE A 450 66.68 110.04 -3.58
C ILE A 450 65.52 109.02 -3.59
N MET A 451 65.43 108.22 -2.52
CA MET A 451 64.22 107.46 -2.18
C MET A 451 63.65 108.07 -0.89
N PRO A 452 62.44 108.67 -0.92
CA PRO A 452 61.83 109.32 0.23
C PRO A 452 61.83 108.46 1.49
N THR A 453 61.98 109.09 2.65
CA THR A 453 62.03 108.43 3.96
C THR A 453 60.82 107.52 4.19
N GLU A 454 59.64 107.97 3.78
CA GLU A 454 58.37 107.26 3.88
C GLU A 454 58.35 106.01 2.99
N LEU A 455 59.02 106.05 1.83
CA LEU A 455 59.16 104.90 0.94
C LEU A 455 60.18 103.89 1.48
N LYS A 456 61.29 104.35 2.08
CA LYS A 456 62.23 103.44 2.79
C LYS A 456 61.55 102.77 3.99
N GLU A 457 60.78 103.53 4.78
CA GLU A 457 60.02 103.01 5.93
C GLU A 457 58.91 102.04 5.53
N THR A 458 58.14 102.33 4.46
CA THR A 458 57.10 101.41 3.98
C THR A 458 57.70 100.12 3.40
N VAL A 459 58.84 100.17 2.71
CA VAL A 459 59.55 98.95 2.27
C VAL A 459 60.03 98.11 3.45
N VAL A 460 60.67 98.72 4.46
CA VAL A 460 61.10 98.00 5.68
C VAL A 460 59.90 97.42 6.45
N ARG A 461 58.79 98.17 6.54
CA ARG A 461 57.53 97.71 7.14
C ARG A 461 56.97 96.51 6.39
N LEU A 462 56.82 96.58 5.08
CA LEU A 462 56.32 95.50 4.22
C LEU A 462 57.26 94.29 4.21
N GLN A 463 58.58 94.47 4.37
CA GLN A 463 59.53 93.37 4.56
C GLN A 463 59.37 92.71 5.93
N SER A 464 59.14 93.49 7.01
CA SER A 464 58.84 92.94 8.34
C SER A 464 57.48 92.22 8.36
N GLU A 465 56.49 92.74 7.65
CA GLU A 465 55.15 92.18 7.51
C GLU A 465 55.16 90.88 6.69
N ASN A 466 55.84 90.85 5.54
CA ASN A 466 56.08 89.59 4.81
C ASN A 466 56.81 88.56 5.67
N LYS A 467 57.83 88.96 6.44
CA LYS A 467 58.55 88.03 7.32
C LYS A 467 57.65 87.48 8.43
N MET A 468 56.75 88.29 9.00
CA MET A 468 55.73 87.85 9.96
C MET A 468 54.71 86.91 9.29
N LEU A 469 54.26 87.22 8.07
CA LEU A 469 53.32 86.40 7.30
C LEU A 469 53.91 85.03 6.95
N CYS A 470 55.18 84.95 6.54
CA CYS A 470 55.85 83.66 6.30
C CYS A 470 55.92 82.80 7.58
N VAL A 471 56.33 83.39 8.71
CA VAL A 471 56.34 82.68 10.01
C VAL A 471 54.93 82.25 10.44
N GLN A 472 53.91 83.05 10.12
CA GLN A 472 52.51 82.72 10.38
C GLN A 472 52.00 81.59 9.47
N GLU A 473 52.38 81.57 8.18
CA GLU A 473 52.09 80.47 7.25
C GLU A 473 52.76 79.17 7.72
N GLU A 474 54.04 79.22 8.07
CA GLU A 474 54.78 78.07 8.62
C GLU A 474 54.11 77.53 9.89
N ALA A 475 53.68 78.41 10.81
CA ALA A 475 52.96 78.01 12.01
C ALA A 475 51.57 77.40 11.71
N PHE A 476 50.84 77.91 10.72
CA PHE A 476 49.59 77.29 10.26
C PHE A 476 49.82 75.94 9.58
N ARG A 477 50.89 75.82 8.78
CA ARG A 477 51.27 74.59 8.09
C ARG A 477 51.69 73.49 9.07
N GLN A 478 52.45 73.84 10.12
CA GLN A 478 52.78 72.94 11.22
C GLN A 478 51.52 72.47 11.98
N LYS A 479 50.60 73.38 12.29
CA LYS A 479 49.30 73.03 12.92
C LYS A 479 48.46 72.10 12.04
N LEU A 480 48.43 72.34 10.73
CA LEU A 480 47.69 71.50 9.79
C LEU A 480 48.28 70.09 9.71
N VAL A 481 49.61 69.96 9.71
CA VAL A 481 50.30 68.65 9.81
C VAL A 481 50.01 67.95 11.14
N ALA A 482 49.98 68.67 12.26
CA ALA A 482 49.64 68.09 13.57
C ALA A 482 48.20 67.56 13.59
N VAL A 483 47.22 68.36 13.16
CA VAL A 483 45.80 67.94 13.08
C VAL A 483 45.61 66.79 12.08
N GLN A 484 46.37 66.76 10.98
CA GLN A 484 46.38 65.63 10.04
C GLN A 484 46.85 64.33 10.72
N ALA A 485 47.92 64.40 11.54
CA ALA A 485 48.44 63.26 12.28
C ALA A 485 47.48 62.77 13.39
N GLU A 486 46.87 63.70 14.15
CA GLU A 486 45.82 63.40 15.13
C GLU A 486 44.60 62.73 14.48
N LEU A 487 44.17 63.21 13.30
CA LEU A 487 43.09 62.61 12.52
C LEU A 487 43.42 61.19 12.05
N GLU A 488 44.64 60.95 11.57
CA GLU A 488 45.08 59.60 11.21
C GLU A 488 45.16 58.67 12.43
N GLU A 489 45.65 59.14 13.57
CA GLU A 489 45.71 58.33 14.80
C GLU A 489 44.30 58.00 15.31
N ALA A 490 43.37 58.95 15.29
CA ALA A 490 41.96 58.72 15.59
C ALA A 490 41.31 57.72 14.63
N GLN A 491 41.64 57.76 13.33
CA GLN A 491 41.17 56.77 12.35
C GLN A 491 41.77 55.37 12.60
N ARG A 492 43.06 55.26 12.91
CA ARG A 492 43.71 53.99 13.27
C ARG A 492 43.09 53.39 14.54
N SER A 493 42.86 54.21 15.56
CA SER A 493 42.20 53.83 16.82
C SER A 493 40.77 53.35 16.57
N LYS A 494 39.97 54.11 15.80
CA LYS A 494 38.62 53.71 15.38
C LYS A 494 38.62 52.35 14.68
N ASN A 495 39.48 52.16 13.68
CA ASN A 495 39.54 50.92 12.91
C ASN A 495 39.89 49.70 13.79
N ALA A 496 40.76 49.89 14.79
CA ALA A 496 41.09 48.84 15.76
C ALA A 496 39.92 48.50 16.71
N LEU A 497 39.11 49.49 17.10
CA LEU A 497 37.89 49.25 17.88
C LEU A 497 36.80 48.56 17.03
N GLU A 498 36.68 48.91 15.74
CA GLU A 498 35.75 48.23 14.83
C GLU A 498 36.14 46.75 14.58
N THR A 499 37.42 46.43 14.44
CA THR A 499 37.86 45.02 14.32
C THR A 499 37.69 44.24 15.61
N GLN A 500 37.94 44.85 16.78
CA GLN A 500 37.70 44.20 18.08
C GLN A 500 36.21 43.98 18.34
N ASN A 501 35.33 44.94 18.02
CA ASN A 501 33.89 44.77 18.14
C ASN A 501 33.38 43.62 17.27
N ARG A 502 33.82 43.53 16.00
CA ARG A 502 33.46 42.41 15.13
C ARG A 502 33.91 41.05 15.67
N LEU A 503 35.09 40.98 16.30
CA LEU A 503 35.57 39.75 16.95
C LEU A 503 34.73 39.40 18.19
N ASN A 504 34.36 40.39 19.00
CA ASN A 504 33.48 40.22 20.15
C ASN A 504 32.08 39.74 19.72
N GLU A 505 31.53 40.30 18.63
CA GLU A 505 30.25 39.89 18.04
C GLU A 505 30.28 38.43 17.56
N GLN A 506 31.39 38.01 16.92
CA GLN A 506 31.60 36.60 16.54
C GLN A 506 31.64 35.70 17.78
N GLN A 507 32.42 36.04 18.81
CA GLN A 507 32.47 35.27 20.07
C GLN A 507 31.11 35.19 20.78
N ILE A 508 30.31 36.27 20.76
CA ILE A 508 28.95 36.28 21.30
C ILE A 508 28.02 35.37 20.48
N SER A 509 28.19 35.31 19.15
CA SER A 509 27.44 34.40 18.29
C SER A 509 27.81 32.93 18.56
N ASP A 510 29.09 32.61 18.67
CA ASP A 510 29.59 31.26 18.94
C ASP A 510 29.15 30.76 20.32
N LEU A 511 29.20 31.63 21.35
CA LEU A 511 28.71 31.31 22.69
C LEU A 511 27.19 31.12 22.74
N ARG A 512 26.41 31.89 21.95
CA ARG A 512 24.96 31.67 21.83
C ARG A 512 24.65 30.32 21.19
N ALA A 513 25.33 29.96 20.10
CA ALA A 513 25.17 28.66 19.46
C ALA A 513 25.46 27.49 20.42
N GLN A 514 26.52 27.60 21.23
CA GLN A 514 26.85 26.62 22.28
C GLN A 514 25.78 26.55 23.38
N VAL A 515 25.21 27.68 23.81
CA VAL A 515 24.10 27.70 24.78
C VAL A 515 22.82 27.07 24.19
N GLU A 516 22.49 27.36 22.93
CA GLU A 516 21.35 26.76 22.22
C GLU A 516 21.53 25.25 21.96
N GLU A 517 22.76 24.78 21.78
CA GLU A 517 23.10 23.35 21.68
C GLU A 517 22.99 22.65 23.04
N LEU A 518 23.53 23.25 24.10
CA LEU A 518 23.39 22.75 25.47
C LEU A 518 21.93 22.74 25.97
N GLN A 519 21.13 23.75 25.60
CA GLN A 519 19.69 23.77 25.90
C GLN A 519 18.93 22.65 25.18
N ARG A 520 19.23 22.40 23.90
CA ARG A 520 18.67 21.25 23.18
C ARG A 520 19.10 19.92 23.81
N ALA A 521 20.38 19.77 24.14
CA ALA A 521 20.89 18.56 24.79
C ALA A 521 20.27 18.29 26.17
N LEU A 522 19.95 19.35 26.93
CA LEU A 522 19.24 19.24 28.21
C LEU A 522 17.78 18.84 28.01
N GLN A 523 17.06 19.52 27.11
CA GLN A 523 15.66 19.20 26.77
C GLN A 523 15.52 17.77 26.22
N GLU A 524 16.53 17.30 25.48
CA GLU A 524 16.68 15.92 25.03
C GLU A 524 17.01 14.91 26.13
N GLN A 525 17.50 15.33 27.31
CA GLN A 525 17.64 14.45 28.47
C GLN A 525 16.37 14.45 29.30
N ASP A 526 15.76 15.61 29.53
CA ASP A 526 14.48 15.75 30.24
C ASP A 526 13.41 14.84 29.60
N SER A 527 13.23 14.92 28.27
CA SER A 527 12.27 14.05 27.56
C SER A 527 12.59 12.55 27.70
N LYS A 528 13.88 12.17 27.66
CA LYS A 528 14.31 10.77 27.84
C LYS A 528 14.12 10.29 29.28
N THR A 529 14.09 11.20 30.26
CA THR A 529 13.73 10.84 31.64
C THR A 529 12.22 10.79 31.87
N GLU A 530 11.43 11.65 31.22
CA GLU A 530 9.96 11.54 31.23
C GLU A 530 9.50 10.21 30.60
N ASP A 531 10.05 9.83 29.44
CA ASP A 531 9.78 8.52 28.81
C ASP A 531 10.06 7.34 29.77
N VAL A 532 11.18 7.38 30.51
CA VAL A 532 11.56 6.32 31.47
C VAL A 532 10.65 6.29 32.70
N ILE A 533 10.11 7.43 33.13
CA ILE A 533 9.12 7.51 34.22
C ILE A 533 7.80 6.87 33.75
N VAL A 534 7.30 7.22 32.57
CA VAL A 534 6.09 6.62 32.00
C VAL A 534 6.24 5.09 31.85
N PHE A 535 7.37 4.61 31.33
CA PHE A 535 7.67 3.17 31.21
C PHE A 535 7.87 2.43 32.55
N THR A 536 7.94 3.13 33.68
CA THR A 536 7.97 2.52 35.02
C THR A 536 6.64 2.60 35.77
N GLU A 537 5.77 3.56 35.45
CA GLU A 537 4.38 3.57 35.96
C GLU A 537 3.48 2.54 35.26
N GLU A 538 3.69 2.24 33.96
CA GLU A 538 2.96 1.16 33.24
C GLU A 538 3.34 -0.28 33.65
N LYS A 539 4.15 -0.46 34.72
CA LYS A 539 4.64 -1.78 35.18
C LYS A 539 4.42 -2.07 36.67
N ALA A 540 3.52 -1.32 37.32
CA ALA A 540 3.08 -1.53 38.69
C ALA A 540 1.58 -1.92 38.76
#